data_AF-A0A7S0PJN1-F1
#
_entry.id   AF-A0A7S0PJN1-F1
#
_cell.length_a   1.000
_cell.length_b   1.000
_cell.length_c   1.000
_cell.angle_alpha   90.00
_cell.angle_beta   90.00
_cell.angle_gamma   90.00
#
_symmetry.space_group_name_H-M   'P 1'
#
loop_
_entity.id
_entity.type
_entity.pdbx_description
1 polymer ?
#
loop_
_entity_poly.entity_id
_entity_poly.type
_entity_poly.pdbx_seq_one_letter_code
_entity_poly.pdbx_strand_id
1 'polypeptide(L)'
;MMSSMKSVSSQHKAHCDDADSIFTVGEESVLTIDANGKKKKKKFRKLRKSLSSKRRSLRNLLSERSNRKKEIKHEGKGEDCGNDLKESTAETTLALDSPYCSTDETNNVRSTSTGESFEEYRRDALDAEPNKIVSPEGDNFSNPPQNIRLLVVDPKSGMFEVLQLALIIDETIVNQLLDEIPKNVTDSSLKNLEYVGIFRFISNDDTDGAILSNDQLLSNDGIKDMDLLVAVPTGVEKSLLHNASKSVLRNPQVVSLLRINENNLENESKDFSEDFIQSEPTSSSDIVERLEEKVDSKHAPVSFFMNEILLKSLVILISALILSVSAIIDVQSNLTSPLSPGDSMEVGEWRSQCGLLALINSNTAKKHFDCSLNTLYFENDGSLSMYDDKQDDGNLVWQMRSDFDSSAISHPVLFIEDNGTILIGGKEARITYFDGKFGGLFYPWPFEKQQEIFPKSHAQKFQRKFLGIFPMS
;
A
#
# COMPACT_ATOMS: atom_id res chain seq x y z
N MET A 1 58.02 -29.57 -49.76
CA MET A 1 57.84 -28.41 -48.86
C MET A 1 56.35 -28.14 -48.71
N MET A 2 55.77 -28.49 -47.56
CA MET A 2 54.69 -27.75 -46.88
C MET A 2 54.34 -28.50 -45.59
N SER A 3 54.69 -27.89 -44.44
CA SER A 3 54.33 -28.25 -43.06
C SER A 3 52.82 -28.24 -42.89
N SER A 4 52.19 -29.25 -42.30
CA SER A 4 52.01 -29.45 -40.85
C SER A 4 51.38 -28.26 -40.12
N MET A 5 50.08 -28.36 -39.84
CA MET A 5 49.46 -27.75 -38.66
C MET A 5 48.46 -28.75 -38.07
N LYS A 6 48.81 -29.28 -36.89
CA LYS A 6 47.92 -30.04 -36.00
C LYS A 6 47.22 -29.05 -35.09
N SER A 7 45.89 -29.02 -35.09
CA SER A 7 45.10 -28.29 -34.11
C SER A 7 44.90 -29.14 -32.86
N VAL A 8 45.35 -28.63 -31.71
CA VAL A 8 45.15 -29.20 -30.39
C VAL A 8 43.76 -28.82 -29.88
N SER A 9 42.94 -29.81 -29.58
CA SER A 9 41.65 -29.65 -28.88
C SER A 9 41.88 -29.83 -27.38
N SER A 10 41.69 -28.75 -26.60
CA SER A 10 41.67 -28.82 -25.14
C SER A 10 40.23 -28.97 -24.65
N GLN A 11 39.91 -30.17 -24.17
CA GLN A 11 38.69 -30.42 -23.40
C GLN A 11 38.94 -30.02 -21.94
N HIS A 12 38.32 -28.94 -21.48
CA HIS A 12 38.17 -28.67 -20.05
C HIS A 12 36.91 -29.38 -19.55
N LYS A 13 37.13 -30.48 -18.82
CA LYS A 13 36.11 -31.22 -18.08
C LYS A 13 35.93 -30.56 -16.72
N ALA A 14 34.85 -29.80 -16.54
CA ALA A 14 34.46 -29.27 -15.25
C ALA A 14 33.84 -30.40 -14.40
N HIS A 15 34.42 -30.64 -13.24
CA HIS A 15 33.94 -31.56 -12.22
C HIS A 15 32.93 -30.81 -11.35
N CYS A 16 31.65 -31.18 -11.42
CA CYS A 16 30.64 -30.72 -10.47
C CYS A 16 30.67 -31.65 -9.26
N ASP A 17 31.01 -31.11 -8.09
CA ASP A 17 30.86 -31.77 -6.80
C ASP A 17 29.39 -31.69 -6.37
N ASP A 18 28.73 -32.84 -6.25
CA ASP A 18 27.39 -32.98 -5.67
C ASP A 18 27.45 -32.67 -4.16
N ALA A 19 26.77 -31.61 -3.74
CA ALA A 19 26.63 -31.24 -2.34
C ALA A 19 25.45 -32.00 -1.70
N ASP A 20 25.76 -33.12 -1.05
CA ASP A 20 24.81 -33.88 -0.21
C ASP A 20 24.22 -32.99 0.91
N SER A 21 22.92 -32.76 0.84
CA SER A 21 22.14 -32.02 1.82
C SER A 21 21.88 -32.85 3.08
N ILE A 22 22.74 -32.71 4.09
CA ILE A 22 22.56 -33.36 5.41
C ILE A 22 21.50 -32.60 6.24
N PHE A 23 20.28 -33.15 6.31
CA PHE A 23 19.27 -32.73 7.28
C PHE A 23 19.48 -33.45 8.61
N THR A 24 19.34 -32.72 9.72
CA THR A 24 19.29 -33.32 11.07
C THR A 24 17.89 -33.18 11.64
N VAL A 25 17.37 -34.26 12.23
CA VAL A 25 16.03 -34.29 12.83
C VAL A 25 16.14 -33.86 14.29
N GLY A 26 15.48 -32.75 14.64
CA GLY A 26 15.31 -32.32 16.03
C GLY A 26 13.93 -32.68 16.55
N GLU A 27 13.85 -33.31 17.73
CA GLU A 27 12.59 -33.49 18.46
C GLU A 27 12.36 -32.29 19.39
N GLU A 28 11.26 -31.57 19.17
CA GLU A 28 10.75 -30.58 20.11
C GLU A 28 9.44 -31.07 20.72
N SER A 29 9.20 -30.73 21.97
CA SER A 29 7.99 -31.15 22.68
C SER A 29 7.28 -29.96 23.28
N VAL A 30 5.98 -29.84 22.99
CA VAL A 30 5.11 -28.79 23.51
C VAL A 30 4.13 -29.41 24.50
N LEU A 31 3.97 -28.78 25.65
CA LEU A 31 2.97 -29.15 26.65
C LEU A 31 1.66 -28.41 26.34
N THR A 32 0.59 -29.17 26.10
CA THR A 32 -0.77 -28.64 25.89
C THR A 32 -1.67 -29.14 27.01
N ILE A 33 -2.55 -28.29 27.51
CA ILE A 33 -3.53 -28.66 28.55
C ILE A 33 -4.83 -29.03 27.82
N ASP A 34 -5.38 -30.21 28.11
CA ASP A 34 -6.67 -30.61 27.54
C ASP A 34 -7.85 -29.97 28.28
N ALA A 35 -9.06 -30.11 27.73
CA ALA A 35 -10.30 -29.53 28.27
C ALA A 35 -10.60 -29.94 29.72
N ASN A 36 -9.96 -31.00 30.22
CA ASN A 36 -10.11 -31.49 31.60
C ASN A 36 -8.95 -31.03 32.51
N GLY A 37 -8.14 -30.06 32.07
CA GLY A 37 -7.02 -29.52 32.83
C GLY A 37 -5.78 -30.43 32.87
N LYS A 38 -5.74 -31.53 32.10
CA LYS A 38 -4.62 -32.49 32.14
C LYS A 38 -3.54 -32.11 31.12
N LYS A 39 -2.30 -31.95 31.59
CA LYS A 39 -1.15 -31.64 30.74
C LYS A 39 -0.77 -32.85 29.88
N LYS A 40 -0.85 -32.71 28.56
CA LYS A 40 -0.38 -33.69 27.55
C LYS A 40 0.81 -33.13 26.79
N LYS A 41 1.87 -33.93 26.64
CA LYS A 41 3.08 -33.55 25.93
C LYS A 41 3.01 -34.07 24.49
N LYS A 42 2.84 -33.18 23.51
CA LYS A 42 2.93 -33.54 22.08
C LYS A 42 4.36 -33.31 21.59
N LYS A 43 4.94 -34.34 20.98
CA LYS A 43 6.26 -34.27 20.33
C LYS A 43 6.08 -33.97 18.84
N PHE A 44 6.85 -33.03 18.33
CA PHE A 44 6.92 -32.70 16.92
C PHE A 44 8.34 -32.96 16.42
N ARG A 45 8.46 -33.66 15.30
CA ARG A 45 9.73 -33.80 14.57
C ARG A 45 9.78 -32.72 13.50
N LYS A 46 10.70 -31.76 13.65
CA LYS A 46 11.00 -30.79 12.61
C LYS A 46 12.35 -31.13 11.98
N LEU A 47 12.37 -31.18 10.65
CA LEU A 47 13.60 -31.23 9.86
C LEU A 47 14.25 -29.84 9.93
N ARG A 48 15.42 -29.72 10.55
CA ARG A 48 16.19 -28.47 10.54
C ARG A 48 17.28 -28.58 9.50
N LYS A 49 17.40 -27.56 8.64
CA LYS A 49 18.55 -27.39 7.75
C LYS A 49 19.77 -27.10 8.61
N SER A 50 20.78 -27.97 8.55
CA SER A 50 22.01 -27.82 9.33
C SER A 50 22.78 -26.57 8.87
N LEU A 51 22.80 -25.52 9.69
CA LEU A 51 23.55 -24.28 9.44
C LEU A 51 25.08 -24.45 9.61
N SER A 52 25.58 -25.68 9.81
CA SER A 52 27.01 -25.93 10.05
C SER A 52 27.87 -25.72 8.80
N SER A 53 27.33 -25.96 7.59
CA SER A 53 28.07 -25.74 6.33
C SER A 53 28.34 -24.25 6.08
N LYS A 54 27.36 -23.38 6.40
CA LYS A 54 27.48 -21.91 6.23
C LYS A 54 28.53 -21.29 7.15
N ARG A 55 28.76 -21.88 8.34
CA ARG A 55 29.81 -21.45 9.27
C ARG A 55 31.23 -21.86 8.84
N ARG A 56 31.41 -22.98 8.12
CA ARG A 56 32.73 -23.36 7.57
C ARG A 56 33.14 -22.45 6.41
N SER A 57 32.21 -22.09 5.53
CA SER A 57 32.47 -21.18 4.40
C SER A 57 32.94 -19.79 4.87
N LEU A 58 32.31 -19.22 5.91
CA LEU A 58 32.71 -17.91 6.47
C LEU A 58 34.10 -17.93 7.13
N ARG A 59 34.53 -19.05 7.70
CA ARG A 59 35.87 -19.16 8.30
C ARG A 59 36.98 -19.11 7.25
N ASN A 60 36.76 -19.73 6.09
CA ASN A 60 37.75 -19.73 5.00
C ASN A 60 37.88 -18.33 4.36
N LEU A 61 36.77 -17.60 4.21
CA LEU A 61 36.79 -16.22 3.70
C LEU A 61 37.51 -15.23 4.63
N LEU A 62 37.42 -15.44 5.95
CA LEU A 62 38.12 -14.60 6.92
C LEU A 62 39.62 -14.92 7.00
N SER A 63 40.05 -16.17 6.77
CA SER A 63 41.47 -16.52 6.71
C SER A 63 42.19 -15.97 5.47
N GLU A 64 41.51 -15.87 4.31
CA GLU A 64 42.13 -15.33 3.10
C GLU A 64 42.38 -13.82 3.17
N ARG A 65 41.54 -13.06 3.89
CA ARG A 65 41.71 -11.62 4.06
C ARG A 65 42.88 -11.24 4.97
N SER A 66 43.31 -12.15 5.85
CA SER A 66 44.45 -11.93 6.75
C SER A 66 45.81 -11.99 6.05
N ASN A 67 45.90 -12.68 4.90
CA ASN A 67 47.19 -12.88 4.21
C ASN A 67 47.52 -11.80 3.17
N ARG A 68 46.54 -11.01 2.72
CA ARG A 68 46.78 -9.92 1.73
C ARG A 68 47.33 -8.61 2.31
N LYS A 69 47.51 -8.51 3.63
CA LYS A 69 48.00 -7.26 4.27
C LYS A 69 49.52 -7.21 4.50
N LYS A 70 50.30 -8.18 4.01
CA LYS A 70 51.76 -8.25 4.21
C LYS A 70 52.62 -7.98 2.98
N GLU A 71 52.03 -7.65 1.83
CA GLU A 71 52.78 -7.61 0.57
C GLU A 71 52.58 -6.30 -0.21
N ILE A 72 52.74 -5.14 0.46
CA ILE A 72 52.95 -3.86 -0.23
C ILE A 72 53.94 -3.03 0.59
N LYS A 73 55.23 -3.26 0.35
CA LYS A 73 56.34 -2.32 0.61
C LYS A 73 57.55 -2.81 -0.18
N HIS A 74 57.70 -2.34 -1.41
CA HIS A 74 58.98 -1.93 -2.01
C HIS A 74 58.78 -1.46 -3.46
N GLU A 75 59.61 -0.50 -3.84
CA GLU A 75 59.83 0.06 -5.19
C GLU A 75 58.76 1.04 -5.71
N GLY A 76 59.08 2.21 -6.26
CA GLY A 76 60.38 2.77 -6.63
C GLY A 76 60.18 3.72 -7.82
N LYS A 77 60.53 5.00 -7.60
CA LYS A 77 60.91 6.08 -8.53
C LYS A 77 60.65 5.93 -10.06
N GLY A 78 60.00 6.98 -10.57
CA GLY A 78 60.46 7.77 -11.72
C GLY A 78 59.96 7.34 -13.10
N GLU A 79 59.19 8.21 -13.77
CA GLU A 79 59.69 8.93 -14.93
C GLU A 79 58.68 9.98 -15.41
N ASP A 80 59.29 11.05 -15.92
CA ASP A 80 58.78 12.29 -16.44
C ASP A 80 58.45 12.11 -17.93
N CYS A 81 57.27 12.53 -18.38
CA CYS A 81 56.97 12.87 -19.77
C CYS A 81 55.66 13.65 -19.81
N GLY A 82 55.78 14.96 -20.06
CA GLY A 82 54.65 15.79 -20.48
C GLY A 82 54.11 15.37 -21.85
N ASN A 83 52.89 15.81 -22.13
CA ASN A 83 52.50 16.33 -23.44
C ASN A 83 51.15 17.05 -23.34
N ASP A 84 51.20 18.31 -23.76
CA ASP A 84 50.17 19.16 -24.36
C ASP A 84 48.82 18.48 -24.67
N LEU A 85 47.75 18.95 -24.02
CA LEU A 85 46.40 18.86 -24.56
C LEU A 85 45.92 20.26 -24.98
N LYS A 86 45.81 20.40 -26.29
CA LYS A 86 45.21 21.55 -26.97
C LYS A 86 43.71 21.60 -26.69
N GLU A 87 43.32 22.76 -26.22
CA GLU A 87 42.00 23.36 -26.25
C GLU A 87 41.43 23.35 -27.69
N SER A 88 40.23 22.82 -27.85
CA SER A 88 39.45 22.85 -29.09
C SER A 88 38.00 23.14 -28.74
N THR A 89 37.73 24.41 -28.53
CA THR A 89 36.41 25.04 -28.64
C THR A 89 35.93 24.96 -30.09
N ALA A 90 34.79 24.33 -30.32
CA ALA A 90 34.05 24.46 -31.57
C ALA A 90 32.60 24.82 -31.22
N GLU A 91 32.35 26.14 -31.23
CA GLU A 91 31.03 26.73 -31.38
C GLU A 91 30.43 26.27 -32.72
N THR A 92 29.22 25.72 -32.69
CA THR A 92 28.39 25.53 -33.89
C THR A 92 27.18 26.43 -33.78
N THR A 93 27.32 27.62 -34.34
CA THR A 93 26.23 28.52 -34.73
C THR A 93 25.71 28.06 -36.08
N LEU A 94 24.45 27.62 -36.16
CA LEU A 94 23.71 27.55 -37.41
C LEU A 94 22.42 28.35 -37.28
N ALA A 95 22.36 29.36 -38.14
CA ALA A 95 21.26 30.27 -38.37
C ALA A 95 20.20 29.64 -39.28
N LEU A 96 18.97 30.14 -39.12
CA LEU A 96 17.88 30.32 -40.08
C LEU A 96 17.72 29.30 -41.23
N ASP A 97 16.55 28.65 -41.29
CA ASP A 97 15.55 29.05 -42.28
C ASP A 97 14.14 28.50 -41.96
N SER A 98 13.18 29.41 -42.00
CA SER A 98 11.74 29.22 -42.00
C SER A 98 11.27 28.97 -43.45
N PRO A 99 10.20 28.19 -43.65
CA PRO A 99 9.05 28.85 -44.28
C PRO A 99 7.69 28.46 -43.72
N TYR A 100 6.90 29.52 -43.52
CA TYR A 100 5.45 29.61 -43.62
C TYR A 100 4.78 28.55 -44.49
N CYS A 101 3.70 27.95 -43.96
CA CYS A 101 2.51 27.60 -44.73
C CYS A 101 1.27 27.71 -43.83
N SER A 102 0.69 28.90 -43.83
CA SER A 102 -0.68 29.19 -43.42
C SER A 102 -1.63 28.82 -44.55
N THR A 103 -2.62 27.98 -44.29
CA THR A 103 -3.86 27.93 -45.08
C THR A 103 -5.02 28.11 -44.12
N ASP A 104 -5.60 29.31 -44.19
CA ASP A 104 -6.95 29.60 -43.76
C ASP A 104 -7.93 28.84 -44.66
N GLU A 105 -8.85 28.08 -44.08
CA GLU A 105 -10.16 27.87 -44.68
C GLU A 105 -11.25 28.19 -43.65
N THR A 106 -12.00 29.22 -44.02
CA THR A 106 -13.18 29.76 -43.39
C THR A 106 -14.36 28.83 -43.59
N ASN A 107 -15.13 28.54 -42.54
CA ASN A 107 -16.55 28.19 -42.66
C ASN A 107 -17.35 28.56 -41.39
N ASN A 108 -17.63 29.85 -41.34
CA ASN A 108 -18.95 30.46 -41.09
C ASN A 108 -20.13 29.49 -40.86
N VAL A 109 -20.56 29.30 -39.60
CA VAL A 109 -21.98 29.03 -39.26
C VAL A 109 -22.38 29.80 -38.01
N ARG A 110 -22.98 30.96 -38.29
CA ARG A 110 -23.99 31.73 -37.56
C ARG A 110 -25.04 30.84 -36.87
N SER A 111 -25.37 31.13 -35.61
CA SER A 111 -26.76 31.21 -35.08
C SER A 111 -26.79 31.69 -33.61
N THR A 112 -27.32 32.91 -33.42
CA THR A 112 -28.29 33.37 -32.39
C THR A 112 -28.04 32.92 -30.93
N SER A 113 -27.60 33.75 -29.97
CA SER A 113 -28.15 35.01 -29.44
C SER A 113 -29.66 34.99 -29.08
N THR A 114 -29.96 34.55 -27.86
CA THR A 114 -31.13 35.01 -27.10
C THR A 114 -30.70 35.16 -25.66
N GLY A 115 -30.31 36.39 -25.31
CA GLY A 115 -30.26 36.83 -23.93
C GLY A 115 -31.65 37.25 -23.52
N GLU A 116 -32.17 36.64 -22.46
CA GLU A 116 -33.31 37.17 -21.72
C GLU A 116 -32.83 37.50 -20.31
N SER A 117 -32.61 38.80 -20.14
CA SER A 117 -32.48 39.50 -18.88
C SER A 117 -33.86 39.55 -18.23
N PHE A 118 -34.02 38.93 -17.06
CA PHE A 118 -35.22 39.02 -16.23
C PHE A 118 -34.88 39.77 -14.93
N GLU A 119 -34.87 41.10 -15.03
CA GLU A 119 -34.83 42.03 -13.90
C GLU A 119 -36.06 42.93 -14.03
N GLU A 120 -37.19 42.51 -13.45
CA GLU A 120 -38.29 43.42 -13.14
C GLU A 120 -39.27 42.83 -12.12
N TYR A 121 -39.77 43.70 -11.24
CA TYR A 121 -40.91 43.54 -10.33
C TYR A 121 -40.74 42.83 -8.98
N ARG A 122 -40.39 43.61 -7.94
CA ARG A 122 -41.33 43.96 -6.85
C ARG A 122 -40.71 44.95 -5.85
N ARG A 123 -41.12 46.23 -5.97
CA ARG A 123 -41.30 47.12 -4.82
C ARG A 123 -42.78 47.12 -4.43
N ASP A 124 -43.03 47.50 -3.19
CA ASP A 124 -44.31 47.81 -2.54
C ASP A 124 -44.91 46.70 -1.67
N ALA A 125 -44.55 46.74 -0.39
CA ALA A 125 -45.48 46.62 0.74
C ALA A 125 -44.80 47.14 2.02
N LEU A 126 -45.03 48.43 2.30
CA LEU A 126 -44.86 49.05 3.61
C LEU A 126 -46.01 48.63 4.53
N ASP A 127 -45.73 48.69 5.83
CA ASP A 127 -46.66 48.71 6.97
C ASP A 127 -47.21 47.36 7.48
N ALA A 128 -46.38 46.69 8.30
CA ALA A 128 -46.85 45.80 9.36
C ALA A 128 -46.21 46.19 10.70
N GLU A 129 -47.06 46.41 11.69
CA GLU A 129 -46.77 46.94 13.02
C GLU A 129 -45.72 46.12 13.81
N PRO A 130 -44.98 46.75 14.74
CA PRO A 130 -44.03 46.07 15.59
C PRO A 130 -44.79 45.19 16.60
N ASN A 131 -44.99 43.92 16.22
CA ASN A 131 -45.51 42.91 17.13
C ASN A 131 -44.56 42.75 18.32
N LYS A 132 -45.08 43.21 19.45
CA LYS A 132 -44.67 42.96 20.83
C LYS A 132 -43.96 41.61 20.97
N ILE A 133 -42.64 41.66 21.16
CA ILE A 133 -41.78 40.53 21.51
C ILE A 133 -42.26 40.03 22.88
N VAL A 134 -43.10 39.00 22.86
CA VAL A 134 -43.37 38.14 24.00
C VAL A 134 -42.19 37.17 24.01
N SER A 135 -41.25 37.35 24.94
CA SER A 135 -40.22 36.36 25.23
C SER A 135 -40.91 35.04 25.63
N PRO A 136 -40.77 33.96 24.85
CA PRO A 136 -41.11 32.65 25.36
C PRO A 136 -39.97 32.23 26.29
N GLU A 137 -40.12 32.54 27.58
CA GLU A 137 -39.42 31.85 28.66
C GLU A 137 -39.97 30.42 28.70
N GLY A 138 -39.54 29.61 27.75
CA GLY A 138 -39.64 28.16 27.80
C GLY A 138 -38.22 27.66 27.64
N ASP A 139 -37.63 27.18 28.73
CA ASP A 139 -36.36 26.46 28.74
C ASP A 139 -36.52 25.17 27.90
N ASN A 140 -36.49 25.33 26.58
CA ASN A 140 -36.29 24.24 25.64
C ASN A 140 -34.85 23.82 25.84
N PHE A 141 -34.64 22.83 26.70
CA PHE A 141 -33.40 22.08 26.80
C PHE A 141 -33.10 21.51 25.41
N SER A 142 -32.32 22.24 24.60
CA SER A 142 -31.84 21.76 23.32
C SER A 142 -31.06 20.50 23.58
N ASN A 143 -31.47 19.38 22.96
CA ASN A 143 -30.75 18.13 23.09
C ASN A 143 -29.28 18.38 22.69
N PRO A 144 -28.31 17.97 23.53
CA PRO A 144 -26.91 18.18 23.20
C PRO A 144 -26.58 17.41 21.90
N PRO A 145 -25.66 17.93 21.07
CA PRO A 145 -25.23 17.23 19.87
C PRO A 145 -24.63 15.87 20.23
N GLN A 146 -25.05 14.86 19.50
CA GLN A 146 -24.63 13.47 19.64
C GLN A 146 -23.61 13.14 18.54
N ASN A 147 -22.67 12.26 18.84
CA ASN A 147 -21.63 11.84 17.92
C ASN A 147 -22.08 10.61 17.16
N ILE A 148 -22.27 10.70 15.85
CA ILE A 148 -22.43 9.53 14.99
C ILE A 148 -21.13 9.20 14.27
N ARG A 149 -20.95 7.94 13.91
CA ARG A 149 -19.81 7.48 13.12
C ARG A 149 -20.29 7.02 11.77
N LEU A 150 -19.70 7.56 10.71
CA LEU A 150 -20.07 7.25 9.34
C LEU A 150 -18.87 6.65 8.63
N LEU A 151 -18.98 5.38 8.26
CA LEU A 151 -18.01 4.65 7.46
C LEU A 151 -18.34 4.86 5.98
N VAL A 152 -17.41 5.50 5.27
CA VAL A 152 -17.45 5.76 3.84
C VAL A 152 -16.49 4.79 3.16
N VAL A 153 -16.96 4.03 2.18
CA VAL A 153 -16.18 2.98 1.52
C VAL A 153 -16.35 3.07 0.01
N ASP A 154 -15.25 3.07 -0.72
CA ASP A 154 -15.25 2.78 -2.15
C ASP A 154 -14.84 1.32 -2.37
N PRO A 155 -15.78 0.44 -2.74
CA PRO A 155 -15.45 -0.97 -2.95
C PRO A 155 -14.56 -1.21 -4.18
N LYS A 156 -14.44 -0.24 -5.10
CA LYS A 156 -13.59 -0.39 -6.30
C LYS A 156 -12.12 -0.18 -5.99
N SER A 157 -11.79 0.91 -5.32
CA SER A 157 -10.42 1.20 -4.89
C SER A 157 -10.03 0.48 -3.60
N GLY A 158 -11.00 0.00 -2.82
CA GLY A 158 -10.77 -0.56 -1.48
C GLY A 158 -10.45 0.52 -0.43
N MET A 159 -10.57 1.79 -0.79
CA MET A 159 -10.36 2.92 0.11
C MET A 159 -11.55 3.09 1.05
N PHE A 160 -11.27 3.49 2.28
CA PHE A 160 -12.30 3.80 3.27
C PHE A 160 -11.87 4.93 4.19
N GLU A 161 -12.85 5.65 4.71
CA GLU A 161 -12.68 6.70 5.71
C GLU A 161 -13.78 6.59 6.76
N VAL A 162 -13.45 6.89 8.02
CA VAL A 162 -14.42 6.95 9.11
C VAL A 162 -14.58 8.40 9.53
N LEU A 163 -15.77 8.95 9.32
CA LEU A 163 -16.12 10.29 9.76
C LEU A 163 -16.78 10.23 11.14
N GLN A 164 -16.44 11.17 12.01
CA GLN A 164 -17.15 11.38 13.27
C GLN A 164 -17.87 12.73 13.19
N LEU A 165 -19.20 12.69 13.16
CA LEU A 165 -20.04 13.87 12.97
C LEU A 165 -20.84 14.14 14.23
N ALA A 166 -20.86 15.39 14.69
CA ALA A 166 -21.65 15.83 15.84
C ALA A 166 -22.97 16.46 15.33
N LEU A 167 -24.09 15.79 15.59
CA LEU A 167 -25.40 16.11 15.03
C LEU A 167 -26.49 15.98 16.10
N ILE A 168 -27.61 16.68 15.93
CA ILE A 168 -28.80 16.47 16.77
C ILE A 168 -29.65 15.41 16.07
N ILE A 169 -29.59 14.15 16.53
CA ILE A 169 -30.19 12.99 15.84
C ILE A 169 -31.71 13.17 15.65
N ASP A 170 -32.38 13.83 16.60
CA ASP A 170 -33.83 14.06 16.55
C ASP A 170 -34.27 15.09 15.51
N GLU A 171 -33.34 15.92 15.03
CA GLU A 171 -33.61 16.99 14.04
C GLU A 171 -32.98 16.69 12.68
N THR A 172 -32.04 15.75 12.62
CA THR A 172 -31.25 15.47 11.42
C THR A 172 -31.99 14.48 10.52
N ILE A 173 -32.19 14.88 9.27
CA ILE A 173 -32.76 14.05 8.20
C ILE A 173 -31.62 13.33 7.46
N VAL A 174 -31.85 12.10 6.99
CA VAL A 174 -30.85 11.30 6.26
C VAL A 174 -30.24 12.06 5.07
N ASN A 175 -31.05 12.80 4.29
CA ASN A 175 -30.54 13.58 3.16
C ASN A 175 -29.53 14.67 3.58
N GLN A 176 -29.76 15.33 4.72
CA GLN A 176 -28.81 16.33 5.24
C GLN A 176 -27.48 15.66 5.61
N LEU A 177 -27.52 14.46 6.19
CA LEU A 177 -26.32 13.69 6.49
C LEU A 177 -25.55 13.29 5.22
N LEU A 178 -26.26 12.94 4.14
CA LEU A 178 -25.64 12.65 2.83
C LEU A 178 -24.92 13.87 2.25
N ASP A 179 -25.52 15.06 2.33
CA ASP A 179 -24.92 16.31 1.86
C ASP A 179 -23.66 16.72 2.65
N GLU A 180 -23.52 16.26 3.89
CA GLU A 180 -22.34 16.50 4.72
C GLU A 180 -21.15 15.60 4.36
N ILE A 181 -21.37 14.45 3.70
CA ILE A 181 -20.29 13.50 3.41
C ILE A 181 -19.19 14.14 2.56
N PRO A 182 -19.46 14.71 1.37
CA PRO A 182 -18.40 15.26 0.52
C PRO A 182 -17.69 16.47 1.13
N LYS A 183 -18.30 17.12 2.13
CA LYS A 183 -17.72 18.27 2.83
C LYS A 183 -16.68 17.84 3.87
N ASN A 184 -16.87 16.67 4.48
CA ASN A 184 -16.10 16.20 5.63
C ASN A 184 -15.08 15.09 5.28
N VAL A 185 -15.25 14.42 4.14
CA VAL A 185 -14.30 13.44 3.61
C VAL A 185 -12.98 14.12 3.20
N THR A 186 -11.85 13.55 3.63
CA THR A 186 -10.51 14.05 3.30
C THR A 186 -9.99 13.51 1.97
N ASP A 187 -10.33 12.28 1.61
CA ASP A 187 -9.87 11.66 0.38
C ASP A 187 -10.67 12.15 -0.85
N SER A 188 -9.95 12.59 -1.89
CA SER A 188 -10.57 13.09 -3.12
C SER A 188 -11.38 12.05 -3.89
N SER A 189 -10.99 10.78 -3.84
CA SER A 189 -11.71 9.69 -4.51
C SER A 189 -13.08 9.46 -3.87
N LEU A 190 -13.14 9.44 -2.54
CA LEU A 190 -14.36 9.31 -1.76
C LEU A 190 -15.23 10.57 -1.83
N LYS A 191 -14.61 11.76 -1.91
CA LYS A 191 -15.32 13.04 -2.01
C LYS A 191 -16.11 13.21 -3.31
N ASN A 192 -15.62 12.61 -4.40
CA ASN A 192 -16.24 12.70 -5.72
C ASN A 192 -17.34 11.64 -5.93
N LEU A 193 -17.59 10.76 -4.96
CA LEU A 193 -18.69 9.81 -5.02
C LEU A 193 -20.02 10.49 -4.74
N GLU A 194 -21.04 10.12 -5.50
CA GLU A 194 -22.42 10.44 -5.20
C GLU A 194 -22.98 9.36 -4.26
N TYR A 195 -23.68 9.77 -3.20
CA TYR A 195 -24.23 8.87 -2.19
C TYR A 195 -25.76 8.84 -2.27
N VAL A 196 -26.33 7.64 -2.37
CA VAL A 196 -27.78 7.45 -2.57
C VAL A 196 -28.54 7.11 -1.29
N GLY A 197 -27.83 6.70 -0.24
CA GLY A 197 -28.46 6.30 1.02
C GLY A 197 -27.45 5.92 2.09
N ILE A 198 -27.97 5.58 3.26
CA ILE A 198 -27.18 5.19 4.44
C ILE A 198 -27.86 3.96 5.05
N PHE A 199 -27.10 3.05 5.65
CA PHE A 199 -27.67 1.99 6.49
C PHE A 199 -26.87 1.83 7.78
N ARG A 200 -27.53 1.29 8.82
CA ARG A 200 -26.90 0.99 10.10
C ARG A 200 -26.12 -0.32 10.01
N PHE A 201 -24.85 -0.32 10.42
CA PHE A 201 -24.03 -1.53 10.44
C PHE A 201 -24.26 -2.32 11.74
N ILE A 202 -24.60 -3.60 11.63
CA ILE A 202 -24.83 -4.49 12.78
C ILE A 202 -23.86 -5.67 12.65
N SER A 203 -22.84 -5.72 13.52
CA SER A 203 -21.73 -6.69 13.39
C SER A 203 -22.13 -8.16 13.53
N ASN A 204 -23.27 -8.45 14.17
CA ASN A 204 -23.62 -9.80 14.62
C ASN A 204 -24.77 -10.43 13.83
N ASP A 205 -25.38 -9.71 12.89
CA ASP A 205 -26.53 -10.22 12.14
C ASP A 205 -26.19 -10.36 10.66
N ASP A 206 -26.57 -11.49 10.06
CA ASP A 206 -26.53 -11.68 8.60
C ASP A 206 -27.70 -10.93 7.92
N THR A 207 -28.61 -10.33 8.71
CA THR A 207 -29.59 -9.39 8.17
C THR A 207 -28.93 -8.05 7.87
N ASP A 208 -28.67 -7.80 6.59
CA ASP A 208 -28.26 -6.50 6.11
C ASP A 208 -29.31 -5.45 6.54
N GLY A 209 -28.98 -4.54 7.48
CA GLY A 209 -29.91 -3.52 7.97
C GLY A 209 -30.42 -2.63 6.84
N ALA A 210 -31.73 -2.36 6.73
CA ALA A 210 -32.34 -1.66 5.58
C ALA A 210 -31.68 -0.30 5.29
N ILE A 211 -31.66 0.11 4.01
CA ILE A 211 -31.26 1.47 3.65
C ILE A 211 -32.33 2.42 4.22
N LEU A 212 -31.88 3.42 4.97
CA LEU A 212 -32.74 4.42 5.59
C LEU A 212 -33.38 5.29 4.51
N SER A 213 -34.61 5.74 4.73
CA SER A 213 -35.30 6.63 3.78
C SER A 213 -34.70 8.03 3.83
N ASN A 214 -34.39 8.63 2.68
CA ASN A 214 -33.69 9.92 2.61
C ASN A 214 -34.44 11.07 3.31
N ASP A 215 -35.77 11.02 3.36
CA ASP A 215 -36.63 12.04 3.96
C ASP A 215 -36.96 11.77 5.44
N GLN A 216 -36.38 10.74 6.04
CA GLN A 216 -36.68 10.31 7.41
C GLN A 216 -35.67 10.87 8.41
N LEU A 217 -36.14 11.19 9.62
CA LEU A 217 -35.29 11.54 10.75
C LEU A 217 -34.49 10.33 11.21
N LEU A 218 -33.22 10.52 11.55
CA LEU A 218 -32.36 9.44 12.05
C LEU A 218 -32.94 8.78 13.33
N SER A 219 -33.59 9.56 14.19
CA SER A 219 -34.25 9.05 15.40
C SER A 219 -35.37 8.04 15.13
N ASN A 220 -36.09 8.19 14.01
CA ASN A 220 -37.19 7.29 13.64
C ASN A 220 -36.70 5.87 13.34
N ASP A 221 -35.46 5.72 12.86
CA ASP A 221 -34.82 4.42 12.62
C ASP A 221 -34.05 3.88 13.84
N GLY A 222 -34.23 4.52 15.00
CA GLY A 222 -33.62 4.10 16.26
C GLY A 222 -32.08 4.25 16.25
N ILE A 223 -31.57 5.20 15.47
CA ILE A 223 -30.16 5.59 15.52
C ILE A 223 -29.89 6.30 16.84
N LYS A 224 -28.78 5.95 17.49
CA LYS A 224 -28.35 6.45 18.79
C LYS A 224 -26.96 7.08 18.71
N ASP A 225 -26.58 7.77 19.78
CA ASP A 225 -25.21 8.23 19.97
C ASP A 225 -24.22 7.07 19.78
N MET A 226 -23.14 7.35 19.07
CA MET A 226 -22.02 6.46 18.76
C MET A 226 -22.32 5.28 17.83
N ASP A 227 -23.52 5.23 17.23
CA ASP A 227 -23.85 4.24 16.20
C ASP A 227 -22.92 4.37 14.98
N LEU A 228 -22.65 3.21 14.36
CA LEU A 228 -21.89 3.10 13.12
C LEU A 228 -22.85 2.97 11.93
N LEU A 229 -22.82 3.98 11.08
CA LEU A 229 -23.56 4.04 9.82
C LEU A 229 -22.60 3.80 8.65
N VAL A 230 -23.12 3.32 7.53
CA VAL A 230 -22.37 3.11 6.28
C VAL A 230 -23.07 3.86 5.14
N ALA A 231 -22.32 4.70 4.45
CA ALA A 231 -22.82 5.46 3.30
C ALA A 231 -22.77 4.62 2.02
N VAL A 232 -23.87 4.58 1.27
CA VAL A 232 -24.03 3.78 0.04
C VAL A 232 -23.81 4.67 -1.19
N PRO A 233 -22.72 4.49 -1.96
CA PRO A 233 -22.51 5.24 -3.19
C PRO A 233 -23.41 4.76 -4.34
N THR A 234 -23.69 5.64 -5.29
CA THR A 234 -24.50 5.36 -6.49
C THR A 234 -23.94 4.15 -7.25
N GLY A 235 -24.82 3.19 -7.57
CA GLY A 235 -24.47 2.03 -8.39
C GLY A 235 -23.70 0.93 -7.64
N VAL A 236 -23.54 1.03 -6.33
CA VAL A 236 -22.96 -0.03 -5.50
C VAL A 236 -24.06 -0.80 -4.78
N GLU A 237 -24.03 -2.12 -4.89
CA GLU A 237 -24.95 -2.98 -4.16
C GLU A 237 -24.61 -2.99 -2.67
N LYS A 238 -25.64 -2.83 -1.83
CA LYS A 238 -25.52 -2.82 -0.37
C LYS A 238 -24.83 -4.07 0.19
N SER A 239 -25.11 -5.26 -0.37
CA SER A 239 -24.52 -6.54 0.07
C SER A 239 -23.00 -6.56 -0.09
N LEU A 240 -22.50 -6.05 -1.22
CA LEU A 240 -21.07 -5.86 -1.49
C LEU A 240 -20.46 -4.89 -0.48
N LEU A 241 -21.15 -3.79 -0.22
CA LEU A 241 -20.69 -2.77 0.71
C LEU A 241 -20.66 -3.27 2.15
N HIS A 242 -21.66 -4.04 2.58
CA HIS A 242 -21.68 -4.68 3.90
C HIS A 242 -20.47 -5.62 4.07
N ASN A 243 -20.12 -6.40 3.05
CA ASN A 243 -18.94 -7.27 3.06
C ASN A 243 -17.62 -6.48 3.10
N ALA A 244 -17.54 -5.37 2.35
CA ALA A 244 -16.39 -4.48 2.37
C ALA A 244 -16.23 -3.84 3.76
N SER A 245 -17.30 -3.29 4.33
CA SER A 245 -17.33 -2.75 5.69
C SER A 245 -16.96 -3.79 6.73
N LYS A 246 -17.45 -5.03 6.62
CA LYS A 246 -17.08 -6.13 7.52
C LYS A 246 -15.59 -6.45 7.44
N SER A 247 -14.98 -6.34 6.26
CA SER A 247 -13.54 -6.55 6.07
C SER A 247 -12.72 -5.42 6.70
N VAL A 248 -13.15 -4.17 6.54
CA VAL A 248 -12.55 -3.01 7.22
C VAL A 248 -12.62 -3.16 8.75
N LEU A 249 -13.78 -3.57 9.26
CA LEU A 249 -14.04 -3.72 10.70
C LEU A 249 -13.43 -4.99 11.31
N ARG A 250 -12.82 -5.89 10.51
CA ARG A 250 -11.99 -6.97 11.05
C ARG A 250 -10.63 -6.47 11.51
N ASN A 251 -10.19 -5.29 11.08
CA ASN A 251 -8.93 -4.73 11.52
C ASN A 251 -9.03 -4.23 12.98
N PRO A 252 -8.25 -4.79 13.92
CA PRO A 252 -8.33 -4.42 15.34
C PRO A 252 -7.97 -2.95 15.59
N GLN A 253 -7.17 -2.32 14.73
CA GLN A 253 -6.84 -0.90 14.84
C GLN A 253 -8.07 -0.04 14.55
N VAL A 254 -8.80 -0.33 13.47
CA VAL A 254 -10.04 0.38 13.12
C VAL A 254 -11.08 0.18 14.23
N VAL A 255 -11.25 -1.05 14.71
CA VAL A 255 -12.15 -1.32 15.84
C VAL A 255 -11.73 -0.56 17.09
N SER A 256 -10.43 -0.45 17.38
CA SER A 256 -9.96 0.34 18.51
C SER A 256 -10.31 1.83 18.36
N LEU A 257 -10.11 2.41 17.17
CA LEU A 257 -10.51 3.79 16.88
C LEU A 257 -12.02 4.01 17.07
N LEU A 258 -12.83 3.02 16.68
CA LEU A 258 -14.28 3.01 16.89
C LEU A 258 -14.70 2.70 18.33
N ARG A 259 -13.81 2.25 19.23
CA ARG A 259 -14.14 1.87 20.62
C ARG A 259 -13.60 2.79 21.70
N ILE A 260 -12.82 3.82 21.37
CA ILE A 260 -12.01 4.57 22.36
C ILE A 260 -12.79 5.32 23.47
N ASN A 261 -14.12 5.26 23.56
CA ASN A 261 -14.88 5.84 24.67
C ASN A 261 -15.71 4.86 25.53
N GLU A 262 -15.43 3.54 25.53
CA GLU A 262 -16.09 2.62 26.49
C GLU A 262 -15.73 2.90 27.97
N ASN A 263 -14.70 3.71 28.24
CA ASN A 263 -14.32 4.09 29.61
C ASN A 263 -15.30 5.04 30.33
N ASN A 264 -16.38 5.49 29.67
CA ASN A 264 -17.46 6.24 30.32
C ASN A 264 -18.68 5.38 30.68
N LEU A 265 -18.67 4.06 30.39
CA LEU A 265 -19.82 3.17 30.64
C LEU A 265 -19.66 2.25 31.87
N GLU A 266 -18.53 2.25 32.58
CA GLU A 266 -18.35 1.44 33.80
C GLU A 266 -18.93 2.09 35.08
N ASN A 267 -19.50 3.30 35.00
CA ASN A 267 -20.07 3.99 36.16
C ASN A 267 -21.58 3.78 36.39
N GLU A 268 -22.28 2.98 35.57
CA GLU A 268 -23.73 2.72 35.75
C GLU A 268 -24.10 1.25 36.02
N SER A 269 -23.14 0.34 36.21
CA SER A 269 -23.44 -1.07 36.55
C SER A 269 -23.04 -1.45 37.98
N LYS A 270 -23.25 -0.54 38.95
CA LYS A 270 -23.16 -0.84 40.39
C LYS A 270 -24.42 -0.36 41.13
N ASP A 271 -25.57 -0.76 40.63
CA ASP A 271 -26.77 -0.76 41.46
C ASP A 271 -27.66 -1.93 41.00
N PHE A 272 -27.39 -3.12 41.55
CA PHE A 272 -28.41 -4.08 41.99
C PHE A 272 -27.77 -5.39 42.49
N SER A 273 -28.27 -5.81 43.66
CA SER A 273 -28.16 -7.12 44.30
C SER A 273 -26.81 -7.49 44.95
N GLU A 274 -26.73 -8.02 46.17
CA GLU A 274 -27.66 -8.21 47.30
C GLU A 274 -26.78 -8.74 48.46
N ASP A 275 -27.07 -8.29 49.68
CA ASP A 275 -26.98 -9.00 50.97
C ASP A 275 -26.05 -10.22 51.12
N PHE A 276 -24.99 -10.08 51.92
CA PHE A 276 -24.68 -11.10 52.95
C PHE A 276 -23.74 -10.62 54.08
N ILE A 277 -24.35 -10.41 55.25
CA ILE A 277 -23.88 -10.67 56.63
C ILE A 277 -22.65 -9.90 57.19
N GLN A 278 -23.01 -8.89 58.00
CA GLN A 278 -22.52 -8.56 59.36
C GLN A 278 -21.45 -9.46 59.99
N SER A 279 -20.34 -8.85 60.42
CA SER A 279 -20.00 -8.76 61.85
C SER A 279 -18.78 -7.87 62.10
N GLU A 280 -19.03 -6.72 62.72
CA GLU A 280 -18.12 -6.00 63.62
C GLU A 280 -17.83 -6.88 64.87
N PRO A 281 -16.72 -6.68 65.61
CA PRO A 281 -16.66 -5.59 66.59
C PRO A 281 -15.29 -4.91 66.80
N THR A 282 -15.36 -3.59 67.01
CA THR A 282 -14.86 -2.86 68.19
C THR A 282 -13.38 -3.02 68.61
N SER A 283 -12.66 -1.91 68.69
CA SER A 283 -12.27 -1.29 69.97
C SER A 283 -11.15 -0.26 69.81
N SER A 284 -11.54 0.98 70.05
CA SER A 284 -10.69 2.10 70.44
C SER A 284 -9.96 1.84 71.77
N SER A 285 -8.66 2.11 71.82
CA SER A 285 -7.99 2.76 72.96
C SER A 285 -6.54 3.08 72.55
N ASP A 286 -6.18 4.33 72.32
CA ASP A 286 -5.72 5.29 73.34
C ASP A 286 -4.24 5.12 73.74
N ILE A 287 -3.51 6.22 73.50
CA ILE A 287 -2.35 6.74 74.24
C ILE A 287 -0.99 6.04 74.05
N VAL A 288 0.01 6.84 73.66
CA VAL A 288 1.26 7.13 74.40
C VAL A 288 2.37 7.54 73.42
N GLU A 289 2.49 8.85 73.27
CA GLU A 289 3.73 9.63 73.39
C GLU A 289 5.05 8.82 73.48
N ARG A 290 5.88 8.88 72.44
CA ARG A 290 7.34 8.85 72.61
C ARG A 290 8.05 9.54 71.46
N LEU A 291 8.52 10.74 71.77
CA LEU A 291 9.67 11.40 71.15
C LEU A 291 10.88 10.45 71.22
N GLU A 292 11.27 9.89 70.08
CA GLU A 292 12.68 9.57 69.82
C GLU A 292 13.06 10.06 68.42
N GLU A 293 13.76 11.19 68.47
CA GLU A 293 14.71 11.70 67.50
C GLU A 293 15.51 10.56 66.86
N LYS A 294 15.22 10.27 65.58
CA LYS A 294 16.13 9.55 64.70
C LYS A 294 16.30 10.34 63.41
N VAL A 295 17.47 10.93 63.30
CA VAL A 295 18.04 11.52 62.10
C VAL A 295 18.21 10.40 61.08
N ASP A 296 17.14 10.07 60.34
CA ASP A 296 17.22 9.19 59.17
C ASP A 296 17.03 10.03 57.91
N SER A 297 18.18 10.28 57.28
CA SER A 297 18.36 10.82 55.94
C SER A 297 17.39 10.17 54.95
N LYS A 298 16.26 10.83 54.71
CA LYS A 298 15.31 10.50 53.64
C LYS A 298 15.85 11.01 52.29
N HIS A 299 16.98 10.47 51.85
CA HIS A 299 17.26 10.41 50.42
C HIS A 299 16.48 9.23 49.85
N ALA A 300 15.24 9.48 49.45
CA ALA A 300 14.47 8.55 48.64
C ALA A 300 15.32 8.17 47.41
N PRO A 301 15.49 6.88 47.09
CA PRO A 301 16.34 6.45 46.00
C PRO A 301 15.71 6.82 44.65
N VAL A 302 16.08 8.00 44.14
CA VAL A 302 15.69 8.52 42.81
C VAL A 302 16.16 7.59 41.67
N SER A 303 17.03 6.62 41.96
CA SER A 303 17.58 5.68 40.98
C SER A 303 16.58 4.63 40.44
N PHE A 304 15.50 4.32 41.17
CA PHE A 304 14.57 3.27 40.71
C PHE A 304 13.61 3.74 39.61
N PHE A 305 13.19 5.00 39.62
CA PHE A 305 12.23 5.52 38.64
C PHE A 305 12.83 5.70 37.24
N MET A 306 14.13 6.01 37.13
CA MET A 306 14.77 6.21 35.82
C MET A 306 14.89 4.91 35.02
N ASN A 307 15.08 3.77 35.69
CA ASN A 307 15.20 2.48 35.01
C ASN A 307 13.87 2.02 34.38
N GLU A 308 12.73 2.33 35.00
CA GLU A 308 11.42 1.97 34.45
C GLU A 308 11.08 2.81 33.21
N ILE A 309 11.40 4.10 33.23
CA ILE A 309 11.19 4.99 32.08
C ILE A 309 12.10 4.57 30.91
N LEU A 310 13.36 4.24 31.18
CA LEU A 310 14.29 3.76 30.14
C LEU A 310 13.81 2.44 29.52
N LEU A 311 13.32 1.50 30.32
CA LEU A 311 12.81 0.23 29.81
C LEU A 311 11.55 0.43 28.96
N LYS A 312 10.61 1.27 29.41
CA LYS A 312 9.39 1.59 28.65
C LYS A 312 9.72 2.29 27.32
N SER A 313 10.62 3.26 27.36
CA SER A 313 11.10 3.95 26.14
C SER A 313 11.78 2.99 25.16
N LEU A 314 12.63 2.08 25.66
CA LEU A 314 13.27 1.06 24.83
C LEU A 314 12.24 0.12 24.17
N VAL A 315 11.21 -0.31 24.90
CA VAL A 315 10.14 -1.15 24.35
C VAL A 315 9.38 -0.43 23.24
N ILE A 316 9.06 0.86 23.43
CA ILE A 316 8.39 1.69 22.41
C ILE A 316 9.29 1.86 21.17
N LEU A 317 10.59 2.08 21.36
CA LEU A 317 11.52 2.22 20.24
C LEU A 317 11.68 0.91 19.46
N ILE A 318 11.73 -0.23 20.16
CA ILE A 318 11.79 -1.55 19.51
C ILE A 318 10.49 -1.84 18.77
N SER A 319 9.31 -1.55 19.34
CA SER A 319 8.04 -1.78 18.65
C SER A 319 7.90 -0.89 17.42
N ALA A 320 8.29 0.38 17.50
CA ALA A 320 8.33 1.28 16.35
C ALA A 320 9.28 0.78 15.25
N LEU A 321 10.45 0.24 15.61
CA LEU A 321 11.39 -0.36 14.67
C LEU A 321 10.82 -1.62 13.99
N ILE A 322 10.10 -2.46 14.73
CA ILE A 322 9.48 -3.66 14.16
C ILE A 322 8.39 -3.27 13.14
N LEU A 323 7.56 -2.27 13.48
CA LEU A 323 6.52 -1.78 12.59
C LEU A 323 7.10 -1.17 11.31
N SER A 324 8.17 -0.38 11.42
CA SER A 324 8.81 0.20 10.24
C SER A 324 9.47 -0.85 9.35
N VAL A 325 10.14 -1.86 9.94
CA VAL A 325 10.71 -2.98 9.18
C VAL A 325 9.60 -3.79 8.49
N SER A 326 8.46 -4.01 9.15
CA SER A 326 7.32 -4.70 8.52
C SER A 326 6.81 -3.93 7.30
N ALA A 327 6.58 -2.62 7.43
CA ALA A 327 6.14 -1.78 6.33
C ALA A 327 7.13 -1.78 5.15
N ILE A 328 8.44 -1.76 5.43
CA ILE A 328 9.48 -1.85 4.40
C ILE A 328 9.45 -3.22 3.71
N ILE A 329 9.23 -4.32 4.44
CA ILE A 329 9.11 -5.66 3.86
C ILE A 329 7.89 -5.74 2.94
N ASP A 330 6.77 -5.17 3.33
CA ASP A 330 5.54 -5.17 2.53
C ASP A 330 5.73 -4.37 1.23
N VAL A 331 6.32 -3.17 1.31
CA VAL A 331 6.66 -2.36 0.12
C VAL A 331 7.67 -3.09 -0.76
N GLN A 332 8.71 -3.70 -0.18
CA GLN A 332 9.70 -4.48 -0.92
C GLN A 332 9.05 -5.67 -1.62
N SER A 333 8.13 -6.38 -0.95
CA SER A 333 7.40 -7.52 -1.50
C SER A 333 6.54 -7.08 -2.70
N ASN A 334 5.82 -5.97 -2.57
CA ASN A 334 4.97 -5.44 -3.65
C ASN A 334 5.78 -4.96 -4.87
N LEU A 335 6.96 -4.38 -4.65
CA LEU A 335 7.82 -3.93 -5.76
C LEU A 335 8.54 -5.10 -6.46
N THR A 336 8.89 -6.15 -5.72
CA THR A 336 9.64 -7.31 -6.23
C THR A 336 8.76 -8.43 -6.76
N SER A 337 7.49 -8.47 -6.38
CA SER A 337 6.56 -9.50 -6.83
C SER A 337 6.32 -9.39 -8.33
N PRO A 338 6.39 -10.51 -9.07
CA PRO A 338 5.99 -10.50 -10.46
C PRO A 338 4.49 -10.24 -10.56
N LEU A 339 4.06 -9.65 -11.66
CA LEU A 339 2.65 -9.43 -11.95
C LEU A 339 1.96 -10.78 -12.12
N SER A 340 0.93 -10.99 -11.32
CA SER A 340 0.14 -12.23 -11.24
C SER A 340 -1.26 -12.02 -11.83
N PRO A 341 -1.97 -13.09 -12.22
CA PRO A 341 -3.37 -12.97 -12.62
C PRO A 341 -4.23 -12.31 -11.52
N GLY A 342 -5.06 -11.35 -11.91
CA GLY A 342 -5.84 -10.49 -11.01
C GLY A 342 -5.12 -9.19 -10.64
N ASP A 343 -3.82 -9.06 -10.89
CA ASP A 343 -3.10 -7.81 -10.63
C ASP A 343 -3.55 -6.72 -11.60
N SER A 344 -3.64 -5.49 -11.07
CA SER A 344 -3.75 -4.27 -11.84
C SER A 344 -2.55 -3.36 -11.60
N MET A 345 -2.29 -2.47 -12.55
CA MET A 345 -1.26 -1.45 -12.44
C MET A 345 -1.77 -0.14 -13.05
N GLU A 346 -1.59 0.96 -12.32
CA GLU A 346 -2.00 2.31 -12.73
C GLU A 346 -0.86 3.07 -13.40
N VAL A 347 -1.21 4.06 -14.20
CA VAL A 347 -0.23 4.92 -14.87
C VAL A 347 0.71 5.57 -13.84
N GLY A 348 2.01 5.50 -14.10
CA GLY A 348 3.06 6.01 -13.23
C GLY A 348 3.56 5.01 -12.20
N GLU A 349 2.85 3.89 -12.01
CA GLU A 349 3.33 2.81 -11.15
C GLU A 349 4.54 2.10 -11.78
N TRP A 350 5.32 1.46 -10.91
CA TRP A 350 6.50 0.74 -11.31
C TRP A 350 6.78 -0.43 -10.38
N ARG A 351 7.43 -1.46 -10.92
CA ARG A 351 7.95 -2.60 -10.17
C ARG A 351 9.42 -2.80 -10.52
N SER A 352 10.21 -3.31 -9.59
CA SER A 352 11.61 -3.62 -9.84
C SER A 352 11.94 -4.99 -9.31
N GLN A 353 12.71 -5.74 -10.08
CA GLN A 353 13.19 -7.06 -9.69
C GLN A 353 13.97 -7.03 -8.36
N CYS A 354 14.58 -5.89 -8.01
CA CYS A 354 15.34 -5.70 -6.79
C CYS A 354 14.62 -4.83 -5.74
N GLY A 355 13.39 -4.37 -6.01
CA GLY A 355 12.57 -3.54 -5.13
C GLY A 355 13.26 -2.21 -4.77
N LEU A 356 13.23 -1.83 -3.49
CA LEU A 356 13.85 -0.59 -2.99
C LEU A 356 15.37 -0.57 -3.15
N LEU A 357 16.02 -1.73 -3.30
CA LEU A 357 17.47 -1.77 -3.56
C LEU A 357 17.83 -1.15 -4.91
N ALA A 358 16.87 -1.04 -5.84
CA ALA A 358 17.08 -0.34 -7.10
C ALA A 358 17.30 1.17 -6.92
N LEU A 359 16.80 1.76 -5.83
CA LEU A 359 17.00 3.18 -5.53
C LEU A 359 18.39 3.46 -4.92
N ILE A 360 19.05 2.45 -4.37
CA ILE A 360 20.38 2.58 -3.78
C ILE A 360 21.40 2.48 -4.91
N ASN A 361 22.16 3.57 -5.13
CA ASN A 361 23.15 3.73 -6.21
C ASN A 361 23.74 2.39 -6.71
N SER A 362 23.44 2.11 -7.98
CA SER A 362 23.58 0.79 -8.61
C SER A 362 24.98 0.18 -8.48
N ASN A 363 26.03 1.00 -8.35
CA ASN A 363 27.41 0.52 -8.23
C ASN A 363 27.66 -0.33 -6.98
N THR A 364 27.03 0.00 -5.85
CA THR A 364 27.21 -0.76 -4.60
C THR A 364 26.27 -1.97 -4.57
N ALA A 365 25.03 -1.77 -5.03
CA ALA A 365 24.02 -2.82 -5.05
C ALA A 365 24.42 -3.96 -6.01
N LYS A 366 24.84 -3.62 -7.24
CA LYS A 366 25.32 -4.60 -8.25
C LYS A 366 26.47 -5.45 -7.72
N LYS A 367 27.40 -4.84 -6.98
CA LYS A 367 28.59 -5.54 -6.46
C LYS A 367 28.27 -6.54 -5.35
N HIS A 368 27.24 -6.29 -4.56
CA HIS A 368 26.97 -7.05 -3.34
C HIS A 368 25.79 -8.02 -3.44
N PHE A 369 24.78 -7.72 -4.26
CA PHE A 369 23.53 -8.47 -4.26
C PHE A 369 23.28 -9.29 -5.52
N ASP A 370 24.14 -9.18 -6.54
CA ASP A 370 24.01 -9.92 -7.81
C ASP A 370 22.58 -9.88 -8.39
N CYS A 371 21.92 -8.73 -8.22
CA CYS A 371 20.54 -8.52 -8.61
C CYS A 371 20.51 -7.68 -9.89
N SER A 372 19.91 -8.21 -10.95
CA SER A 372 19.68 -7.47 -12.20
C SER A 372 18.62 -6.40 -11.95
N LEU A 373 19.01 -5.14 -12.12
CA LEU A 373 18.13 -3.99 -11.97
C LEU A 373 17.23 -3.85 -13.21
N ASN A 374 16.30 -4.78 -13.38
CA ASN A 374 15.24 -4.59 -14.34
C ASN A 374 14.09 -3.85 -13.66
N THR A 375 13.55 -2.85 -14.36
CA THR A 375 12.42 -2.04 -13.88
C THR A 375 11.30 -2.12 -14.90
N LEU A 376 10.11 -2.46 -14.42
CA LEU A 376 8.87 -2.46 -15.17
C LEU A 376 8.12 -1.17 -14.83
N TYR A 377 7.71 -0.40 -15.83
CA TYR A 377 7.09 0.90 -15.66
C TYR A 377 5.85 1.00 -16.55
N PHE A 378 4.73 1.47 -16.00
CA PHE A 378 3.53 1.73 -16.78
C PHE A 378 3.44 3.22 -17.08
N GLU A 379 3.80 3.58 -18.31
CA GLU A 379 3.99 4.95 -18.76
C GLU A 379 2.67 5.72 -18.90
N ASN A 380 2.77 7.05 -18.88
CA ASN A 380 1.64 7.97 -19.07
C ASN A 380 0.96 7.87 -20.44
N ASP A 381 1.62 7.28 -21.43
CA ASP A 381 1.04 7.01 -22.74
C ASP A 381 0.24 5.69 -22.80
N GLY A 382 0.12 4.99 -21.66
CA GLY A 382 -0.51 3.68 -21.56
C GLY A 382 0.35 2.55 -22.12
N SER A 383 1.68 2.72 -22.16
CA SER A 383 2.59 1.63 -22.52
C SER A 383 3.23 0.99 -21.30
N LEU A 384 3.37 -0.34 -21.32
CA LEU A 384 4.11 -1.07 -20.32
C LEU A 384 5.52 -1.32 -20.83
N SER A 385 6.51 -0.71 -20.20
CA SER A 385 7.91 -0.74 -20.63
C SER A 385 8.78 -1.43 -19.59
N MET A 386 9.75 -2.22 -20.05
CA MET A 386 10.78 -2.80 -19.19
C MET A 386 12.15 -2.25 -19.57
N TYR A 387 12.87 -1.75 -18.58
CA TYR A 387 14.21 -1.18 -18.71
C TYR A 387 15.24 -2.06 -18.00
N ASP A 388 16.42 -2.20 -18.60
CA ASP A 388 17.62 -2.78 -18.00
C ASP A 388 18.52 -1.63 -17.55
N ASP A 389 18.65 -1.44 -16.23
CA ASP A 389 19.40 -0.36 -15.58
C ASP A 389 20.92 -0.64 -15.56
N LYS A 390 21.46 -1.13 -16.68
CA LYS A 390 22.91 -1.27 -16.89
C LYS A 390 23.60 0.08 -17.15
N GLN A 391 22.87 1.13 -17.49
CA GLN A 391 23.37 2.47 -17.83
C GLN A 391 22.44 3.55 -17.24
N ASP A 392 22.97 4.75 -16.98
CA ASP A 392 22.28 5.85 -16.28
C ASP A 392 20.92 6.27 -16.90
N ASP A 393 20.68 5.94 -18.17
CA ASP A 393 19.44 6.26 -18.88
C ASP A 393 18.46 5.07 -19.02
N GLY A 394 18.82 3.88 -18.53
CA GLY A 394 18.02 2.66 -18.64
C GLY A 394 17.82 2.19 -20.09
N ASN A 395 18.34 1.02 -20.45
CA ASN A 395 18.12 0.50 -21.80
C ASN A 395 16.72 -0.13 -21.89
N LEU A 396 15.85 0.42 -22.75
CA LEU A 396 14.55 -0.19 -23.04
C LEU A 396 14.78 -1.59 -23.61
N VAL A 397 14.29 -2.60 -22.90
CA VAL A 397 14.40 -4.02 -23.30
C VAL A 397 13.23 -4.40 -24.19
N TRP A 398 12.01 -4.06 -23.76
CA TRP A 398 10.78 -4.30 -24.49
C TRP A 398 9.68 -3.35 -24.04
N GLN A 399 8.68 -3.19 -24.91
CA GLN A 399 7.49 -2.38 -24.64
C GLN A 399 6.24 -3.09 -25.16
N MET A 400 5.16 -3.04 -24.37
CA MET A 400 3.81 -3.46 -24.74
C MET A 400 2.86 -2.27 -24.82
N ARG A 401 1.97 -2.28 -25.81
CA ARG A 401 0.86 -1.32 -25.97
C ARG A 401 -0.38 -2.04 -26.45
N SER A 402 -1.56 -1.54 -26.12
CA SER A 402 -2.81 -2.00 -26.75
C SER A 402 -3.29 -1.01 -27.81
N ASP A 403 -4.17 -1.46 -28.70
CA ASP A 403 -4.80 -0.61 -29.73
C ASP A 403 -5.94 0.26 -29.13
N PHE A 404 -5.82 0.66 -27.86
CA PHE A 404 -6.81 1.51 -27.20
C PHE A 404 -6.68 2.96 -27.69
N ASP A 405 -7.80 3.67 -27.73
CA ASP A 405 -7.80 5.08 -28.11
C ASP A 405 -7.48 5.91 -26.88
N SER A 406 -6.26 6.44 -26.81
CA SER A 406 -5.80 7.27 -25.69
C SER A 406 -6.60 8.56 -25.55
N SER A 407 -7.33 8.99 -26.58
CA SER A 407 -8.24 10.13 -26.48
C SER A 407 -9.55 9.80 -25.75
N ALA A 408 -9.94 8.52 -25.71
CA ALA A 408 -11.20 8.08 -25.12
C ALA A 408 -11.08 7.72 -23.63
N ILE A 409 -9.89 7.34 -23.15
CA ILE A 409 -9.64 6.91 -21.77
C ILE A 409 -8.52 7.78 -21.19
N SER A 410 -8.88 8.66 -20.26
CA SER A 410 -7.93 9.58 -19.64
C SER A 410 -6.92 8.89 -18.71
N HIS A 411 -7.26 7.72 -18.18
CA HIS A 411 -6.43 6.96 -17.24
C HIS A 411 -6.48 5.47 -17.60
N PRO A 412 -5.65 5.01 -18.55
CA PRO A 412 -5.59 3.59 -18.87
C PRO A 412 -5.11 2.81 -17.64
N VAL A 413 -5.77 1.70 -17.35
CA VAL A 413 -5.34 0.76 -16.31
C VAL A 413 -4.83 -0.50 -17.00
N LEU A 414 -3.72 -1.04 -16.51
CA LEU A 414 -3.25 -2.37 -16.88
C LEU A 414 -3.93 -3.39 -15.97
N PHE A 415 -4.40 -4.49 -16.54
CA PHE A 415 -5.01 -5.60 -15.81
C PHE A 415 -4.54 -6.94 -16.39
N ILE A 416 -4.21 -7.91 -15.53
CA ILE A 416 -3.88 -9.27 -15.95
C ILE A 416 -5.06 -10.20 -15.66
N GLU A 417 -5.66 -10.76 -16.70
CA GLU A 417 -6.73 -11.73 -16.57
C GLU A 417 -6.25 -13.07 -15.98
N ASP A 418 -7.17 -13.91 -15.50
CA ASP A 418 -6.90 -15.23 -14.91
C ASP A 418 -6.11 -16.18 -15.83
N ASN A 419 -6.32 -16.05 -17.14
CA ASN A 419 -5.63 -16.80 -18.19
C ASN A 419 -4.20 -16.29 -18.47
N GLY A 420 -3.78 -15.18 -17.85
CA GLY A 420 -2.50 -14.50 -18.05
C GLY A 420 -2.53 -13.38 -19.09
N THR A 421 -3.62 -13.20 -19.85
CA THR A 421 -3.75 -12.14 -20.86
C THR A 421 -3.62 -10.77 -20.22
N ILE A 422 -2.79 -9.92 -20.83
CA ILE A 422 -2.55 -8.55 -20.38
C ILE A 422 -3.47 -7.62 -21.13
N LEU A 423 -4.32 -6.89 -20.42
CA LEU A 423 -5.19 -5.84 -20.94
C LEU A 423 -4.64 -4.47 -20.52
N ILE A 424 -4.63 -3.53 -21.45
CA ILE A 424 -4.34 -2.12 -21.20
C ILE A 424 -5.53 -1.32 -21.73
N GLY A 425 -6.19 -0.55 -20.86
CA GLY A 425 -7.40 0.21 -21.23
C GLY A 425 -8.53 -0.71 -21.73
N GLY A 426 -8.64 -1.92 -21.18
CA GLY A 426 -9.64 -2.91 -21.57
C GLY A 426 -9.40 -3.62 -22.91
N LYS A 427 -8.25 -3.38 -23.56
CA LYS A 427 -7.87 -4.07 -24.80
C LYS A 427 -6.58 -4.86 -24.62
N GLU A 428 -6.49 -6.00 -25.30
CA GLU A 428 -5.31 -6.87 -25.28
C GLU A 428 -4.05 -6.11 -25.70
N ALA A 429 -3.04 -6.15 -24.83
CA ALA A 429 -1.73 -5.55 -25.05
C ALA A 429 -0.87 -6.43 -25.96
N ARG A 430 -0.01 -5.79 -26.76
CA ARG A 430 0.89 -6.44 -27.71
C ARG A 430 2.26 -5.82 -27.63
N ILE A 431 3.30 -6.63 -27.82
CA ILE A 431 4.66 -6.11 -27.89
C ILE A 431 4.82 -5.24 -29.15
N THR A 432 5.20 -3.98 -28.94
CA THR A 432 5.53 -3.01 -29.99
C THR A 432 7.03 -2.93 -30.23
N TYR A 433 7.85 -3.17 -29.20
CA TYR A 433 9.31 -3.10 -29.27
C TYR A 433 9.97 -4.23 -28.48
N PHE A 434 11.08 -4.78 -29.01
CA PHE A 434 11.88 -5.84 -28.39
C PHE A 434 13.33 -5.78 -28.90
N ASP A 435 14.32 -5.62 -28.01
CA ASP A 435 15.75 -5.50 -28.39
C ASP A 435 16.36 -6.83 -28.90
N GLY A 436 15.63 -7.95 -28.89
CA GLY A 436 16.06 -9.21 -29.51
C GLY A 436 17.21 -9.94 -28.78
N LYS A 437 17.99 -9.23 -27.97
CA LYS A 437 19.10 -9.73 -27.15
C LYS A 437 18.64 -10.36 -25.85
N PHE A 438 17.41 -10.07 -25.41
CA PHE A 438 16.81 -10.71 -24.26
C PHE A 438 16.41 -12.13 -24.67
N GLY A 439 17.35 -13.06 -24.51
CA GLY A 439 17.21 -14.46 -24.86
C GLY A 439 16.19 -15.15 -23.96
N GLY A 440 14.91 -14.96 -24.29
CA GLY A 440 13.79 -15.81 -23.91
C GLY A 440 13.67 -16.09 -22.42
N LEU A 441 12.82 -15.31 -21.75
CA LEU A 441 11.70 -15.74 -20.92
C LEU A 441 11.36 -14.56 -20.00
N PHE A 442 10.14 -14.03 -20.13
CA PHE A 442 9.59 -13.00 -19.22
C PHE A 442 9.19 -13.60 -17.86
N TYR A 443 9.90 -14.66 -17.45
CA TYR A 443 9.58 -15.54 -16.34
C TYR A 443 10.85 -15.86 -15.55
N PRO A 444 10.79 -15.87 -14.21
CA PRO A 444 9.61 -15.63 -13.37
C PRO A 444 9.30 -14.14 -13.13
N TRP A 445 10.11 -13.23 -13.69
CA TRP A 445 9.90 -11.79 -13.58
C TRP A 445 10.03 -11.18 -14.99
N PRO A 446 9.15 -10.26 -15.40
CA PRO A 446 8.17 -9.55 -14.57
C PRO A 446 6.81 -10.23 -14.41
N PHE A 447 6.56 -11.39 -15.01
CA PHE A 447 5.25 -12.08 -14.91
C PHE A 447 5.37 -13.42 -14.18
N GLU A 448 4.40 -13.71 -13.32
CA GLU A 448 4.38 -14.95 -12.53
C GLU A 448 4.19 -16.17 -13.43
N LYS A 449 3.41 -16.05 -14.50
CA LYS A 449 3.22 -17.09 -15.51
C LYS A 449 3.98 -16.75 -16.78
N GLN A 450 4.47 -17.77 -17.46
CA GLN A 450 5.09 -17.59 -18.77
C GLN A 450 4.03 -17.04 -19.74
N GLN A 451 4.26 -15.83 -20.22
CA GLN A 451 3.39 -15.19 -21.19
C GLN A 451 3.66 -15.77 -22.58
N GLU A 452 2.61 -16.26 -23.25
CA GLU A 452 2.66 -16.66 -24.66
C GLU A 452 2.70 -15.41 -25.55
N ILE A 453 3.84 -14.72 -25.50
CA ILE A 453 4.06 -13.56 -26.34
C ILE A 453 4.35 -14.10 -27.74
N PHE A 454 3.35 -14.04 -28.62
CA PHE A 454 3.53 -14.31 -30.05
C PHE A 454 3.91 -13.01 -30.77
N PRO A 455 5.20 -12.78 -31.10
CA PRO A 455 5.56 -11.68 -31.99
C PRO A 455 4.85 -11.85 -33.33
N LYS A 456 3.96 -10.92 -33.70
CA LYS A 456 3.24 -10.93 -34.98
C LYS A 456 4.17 -11.06 -36.19
N SER A 457 5.40 -10.52 -36.09
CA SER A 457 6.41 -10.62 -37.13
C SER A 457 6.93 -12.06 -37.32
N HIS A 458 6.94 -12.88 -36.27
CA HIS A 458 7.22 -14.30 -36.36
C HIS A 458 6.01 -15.08 -36.86
N ALA A 459 4.78 -14.71 -36.53
CA ALA A 459 3.59 -15.36 -37.10
C ALA A 459 3.54 -15.23 -38.64
N GLN A 460 3.87 -14.06 -39.20
CA GLN A 460 3.95 -13.89 -40.66
C GLN A 460 5.13 -14.68 -41.30
N LYS A 461 6.28 -14.78 -40.63
CA LYS A 461 7.41 -15.59 -41.11
C LYS A 461 7.15 -17.10 -40.96
N PHE A 462 6.43 -17.52 -39.92
CA PHE A 462 6.04 -18.92 -39.70
C PHE A 462 4.96 -19.36 -40.70
N GLN A 463 3.96 -18.50 -40.98
CA GLN A 463 2.96 -18.78 -42.02
C GLN A 463 3.59 -18.87 -43.41
N ARG A 464 4.55 -18.00 -43.77
CA ARG A 464 5.27 -18.13 -45.06
C ARG A 464 6.13 -19.40 -45.14
N LYS A 465 6.61 -19.93 -44.02
CA LYS A 465 7.44 -21.15 -43.99
C LYS A 465 6.61 -22.44 -43.96
N PHE A 466 5.39 -22.41 -43.44
CA PHE A 466 4.49 -23.57 -43.39
C PHE A 466 3.50 -23.67 -44.56
N LEU A 467 3.10 -22.54 -45.17
CA LEU A 467 2.25 -22.54 -46.38
C LEU A 467 3.06 -22.59 -47.69
N GLY A 468 4.40 -22.59 -47.61
CA GLY A 468 5.30 -22.65 -48.76
C GLY A 468 5.66 -24.05 -49.27
N ILE A 469 5.06 -25.12 -48.73
CA ILE A 469 5.35 -26.51 -49.15
C ILE A 469 4.05 -27.24 -49.50
N PHE A 470 3.28 -26.72 -50.44
CA PHE A 470 2.47 -27.56 -51.34
C PHE A 470 2.34 -26.82 -52.67
N PRO A 471 3.18 -27.14 -53.68
CA PRO A 471 2.77 -26.85 -55.04
C PRO A 471 1.51 -27.67 -55.31
N MET A 472 0.37 -27.00 -55.55
CA MET A 472 -0.75 -27.65 -56.23
C MET A 472 -0.28 -28.02 -57.64
N SER A 473 -0.12 -29.32 -57.87
CA SER A 473 -0.07 -29.94 -59.19
C SER A 473 -1.38 -30.65 -59.45
#